data_AF-A0A235J098-F1
#
_entry.id   AF-A0A235J098-F1
#
_cell.length_a   1.000
_cell.length_b   1.000
_cell.length_c   1.000
_cell.angle_alpha   90.00
_cell.angle_beta   90.00
_cell.angle_gamma   90.00
#
_symmetry.space_group_name_H-M   'P 1'
#
loop_
_entity.id
_entity.type
_entity.pdbx_description
1 polymer ?
#
loop_
_entity_poly.entity_id
_entity_poly.type
_entity_poly.pdbx_seq_one_letter_code
_entity_poly.pdbx_strand_id
1 'polypeptide(L)'
;MDKSIIQLVDELPTDNITVKVLKALDYVAPGEWSNLTGFDNSIRTITGETDAKVIQRIRDRSVVLYEDPQKGYQFAIKLYQAIDKADTAMGTAALANKLSEKIGFLSFLGNITPKADVTQSIDLALKIAVEIIAFCKLNGIPQPNPQEFANSLANNYQNASLIRMVALVCIDGILPLGPNFLSKIHNVISGTDTSAITQNPVFSAINNFLPGSNPSDKVGFLSQSFNSVQGWMNDLVSKTGITPQSISSNLGNFIQIADDNLDFVAAFLDQTTNYYEHTGTQTVARGLILEAYTLVKEEIKQEQEKPIQDVSSASAVKSDNNQYEVSKTVEVWDSEDEDWYQGTIEKIQDDQFFIHYLGYGSSYDEWVGEDDIRTRDLRAADDNGYAVGQKVKCWDDEQEAWYSATIEQIQNQQYFVRYVGYDSSYDEWVDSDEIS
;
A
#
# COMPACT_ATOMS: atom_id res chain seq x y z
N MET A 1 14.32 -3.72 -0.11
CA MET A 1 12.96 -4.04 -0.60
C MET A 1 12.04 -2.91 -0.16
N ASP A 2 11.19 -2.41 -1.07
CA ASP A 2 10.08 -1.53 -0.70
C ASP A 2 9.11 -2.33 0.19
N LYS A 3 8.48 -1.69 1.19
CA LYS A 3 7.54 -2.39 2.08
C LYS A 3 6.27 -2.80 1.32
N SER A 4 5.72 -3.96 1.66
CA SER A 4 4.41 -4.37 1.12
C SER A 4 3.28 -3.50 1.69
N ILE A 5 2.14 -3.44 1.00
CA ILE A 5 0.96 -2.72 1.52
C ILE A 5 0.49 -3.25 2.87
N ILE A 6 0.63 -4.56 3.08
CA ILE A 6 0.31 -5.21 4.35
C ILE A 6 1.19 -4.65 5.46
N GLN A 7 2.52 -4.66 5.26
CA GLN A 7 3.47 -4.12 6.24
C GLN A 7 3.20 -2.65 6.52
N LEU A 8 2.94 -1.85 5.49
CA LEU A 8 2.64 -0.42 5.65
C LEU A 8 1.42 -0.18 6.52
N VAL A 9 0.35 -0.98 6.39
CA VAL A 9 -0.89 -0.85 7.18
C VAL A 9 -0.75 -1.44 8.58
N ASP A 10 -0.02 -2.55 8.73
CA ASP A 10 0.23 -3.21 10.01
C ASP A 10 1.12 -2.37 10.92
N GLU A 11 2.05 -1.61 10.34
CA GLU A 11 2.97 -0.72 11.06
C GLU A 11 2.39 0.68 11.34
N LEU A 12 1.18 0.99 10.87
CA LEU A 12 0.55 2.27 11.17
C LEU A 12 0.39 2.44 12.69
N PRO A 13 0.77 3.60 13.25
CA PRO A 13 0.70 3.83 14.68
C PRO A 13 -0.75 3.79 15.17
N THR A 14 -0.98 3.08 16.28
CA THR A 14 -2.30 3.02 16.94
C THR A 14 -2.52 4.19 17.90
N ASP A 15 -1.44 4.72 18.49
CA ASP A 15 -1.43 5.87 19.39
C ASP A 15 -0.11 6.66 19.30
N ASN A 16 -0.12 7.75 18.52
CA ASN A 16 0.97 8.72 18.45
C ASN A 16 0.40 10.15 18.28
N ILE A 17 1.28 11.16 18.07
CA ILE A 17 0.84 12.54 17.88
C ILE A 17 -0.05 12.68 16.62
N THR A 18 0.31 12.08 15.49
CA THR A 18 -0.53 12.03 14.28
C THR A 18 -1.96 11.56 14.59
N VAL A 19 -2.10 10.41 15.26
CA VAL A 19 -3.41 9.84 15.62
C VAL A 19 -4.18 10.75 16.59
N LYS A 20 -3.51 11.33 17.58
CA LYS A 20 -4.13 12.26 18.54
C LYS A 20 -4.63 13.53 17.88
N VAL A 21 -3.85 14.09 16.97
CA VAL A 21 -4.20 15.28 16.20
C VAL A 21 -5.40 15.00 15.29
N LEU A 22 -5.39 13.88 14.56
CA LEU A 22 -6.54 13.49 13.72
C LEU A 22 -7.81 13.26 14.55
N LYS A 23 -7.71 12.63 15.72
CA LYS A 23 -8.84 12.51 16.68
C LYS A 23 -9.30 13.89 17.18
N ALA A 24 -8.38 14.81 17.44
CA ALA A 24 -8.71 16.16 17.89
C ALA A 24 -9.43 16.98 16.82
N LEU A 25 -9.32 16.62 15.54
CA LEU A 25 -10.01 17.26 14.42
C LEU A 25 -11.39 16.64 14.13
N ASP A 26 -11.83 15.63 14.88
CA ASP A 26 -13.14 14.99 14.70
C ASP A 26 -14.30 15.99 14.80
N TYR A 27 -14.18 17.05 15.62
CA TYR A 27 -15.23 18.09 15.69
C TYR A 27 -15.44 18.85 14.37
N VAL A 28 -14.47 18.81 13.46
CA VAL A 28 -14.55 19.43 12.13
C VAL A 28 -15.19 18.50 11.11
N ALA A 29 -14.94 17.19 11.23
CA ALA A 29 -15.48 16.14 10.37
C ALA A 29 -16.00 14.97 11.23
N PRO A 30 -17.15 15.14 11.92
CA PRO A 30 -17.56 14.23 12.99
C PRO A 30 -17.83 12.81 12.52
N GLY A 31 -17.13 11.85 13.11
CA GLY A 31 -17.30 10.42 12.83
C GLY A 31 -16.78 9.98 11.47
N GLU A 32 -16.15 10.88 10.71
CA GLU A 32 -15.62 10.54 9.38
C GLU A 32 -14.46 9.58 9.49
N TRP A 33 -13.59 9.72 10.49
CA TRP A 33 -12.37 8.92 10.57
C TRP A 33 -12.28 8.06 11.82
N SER A 34 -11.80 6.84 11.61
CA SER A 34 -11.31 5.95 12.65
C SER A 34 -9.90 5.49 12.29
N ASN A 35 -9.08 5.25 13.31
CA ASN A 35 -7.69 4.82 13.08
C ASN A 35 -7.62 3.33 12.73
N LEU A 36 -8.00 3.00 11.50
CA LEU A 36 -7.97 1.64 10.98
C LEU A 36 -6.52 1.25 10.70
N THR A 37 -6.03 0.27 11.46
CA THR A 37 -4.68 -0.30 11.40
C THR A 37 -4.79 -1.82 11.44
N GLY A 38 -3.76 -2.51 10.95
CA GLY A 38 -3.81 -3.96 10.72
C GLY A 38 -4.57 -4.30 9.44
N PHE A 39 -3.93 -4.97 8.50
CA PHE A 39 -4.47 -5.22 7.17
C PHE A 39 -5.73 -6.11 7.23
N ASP A 40 -5.69 -7.21 7.99
CA ASP A 40 -6.85 -8.09 8.17
C ASP A 40 -8.00 -7.40 8.90
N ASN A 41 -7.70 -6.57 9.91
CA ASN A 41 -8.70 -5.76 10.59
C ASN A 41 -9.34 -4.75 9.63
N SER A 42 -8.53 -4.21 8.72
CA SER A 42 -8.99 -3.33 7.65
C SER A 42 -9.94 -4.05 6.70
N ILE A 43 -9.59 -5.26 6.25
CA ILE A 43 -10.47 -6.09 5.42
C ILE A 43 -11.82 -6.28 6.11
N ARG A 44 -11.83 -6.79 7.35
CA ARG A 44 -13.06 -7.04 8.11
C ARG A 44 -13.93 -5.79 8.24
N THR A 45 -13.31 -4.65 8.55
CA THR A 45 -14.04 -3.40 8.76
C THR A 45 -14.60 -2.82 7.46
N ILE A 46 -13.86 -2.94 6.35
CA ILE A 46 -14.23 -2.36 5.06
C ILE A 46 -15.28 -3.22 4.34
N THR A 47 -15.12 -4.55 4.37
CA THR A 47 -15.93 -5.47 3.56
C THR A 47 -17.06 -6.14 4.37
N GLY A 48 -16.93 -6.19 5.70
CA GLY A 48 -17.79 -6.98 6.57
C GLY A 48 -17.51 -8.49 6.53
N GLU A 49 -16.44 -8.91 5.83
CA GLU A 49 -16.08 -10.32 5.72
C GLU A 49 -15.57 -10.89 7.06
N THR A 50 -15.95 -12.13 7.36
CA THR A 50 -15.56 -12.82 8.59
C THR A 50 -14.94 -14.20 8.32
N ASP A 51 -15.13 -14.76 7.13
CA ASP A 51 -14.51 -16.03 6.74
C ASP A 51 -13.00 -15.85 6.56
N ALA A 52 -12.22 -16.60 7.35
CA ALA A 52 -10.77 -16.50 7.36
C ALA A 52 -10.12 -16.85 6.00
N LYS A 53 -10.72 -17.76 5.21
CA LYS A 53 -10.20 -18.12 3.88
C LYS A 53 -10.48 -17.02 2.87
N VAL A 54 -11.67 -16.40 2.95
CA VAL A 54 -12.00 -15.26 2.06
C VAL A 54 -11.13 -14.05 2.42
N ILE A 55 -10.91 -13.77 3.71
CA ILE A 55 -9.98 -12.73 4.16
C ILE A 55 -8.56 -12.98 3.63
N GLN A 56 -8.08 -14.22 3.70
CA GLN A 56 -6.77 -14.58 3.16
C GLN A 56 -6.70 -14.36 1.64
N ARG A 57 -7.71 -14.79 0.87
CA ARG A 57 -7.78 -14.53 -0.58
C ARG A 57 -7.76 -13.04 -0.91
N ILE A 58 -8.49 -12.21 -0.14
CA ILE A 58 -8.47 -10.74 -0.30
C ILE A 58 -7.07 -10.20 0.01
N ARG A 59 -6.41 -10.71 1.06
CA ARG A 59 -5.03 -10.33 1.43
C ARG A 59 -4.03 -10.67 0.34
N ASP A 60 -4.10 -11.86 -0.25
CA ASP A 60 -3.19 -12.28 -1.30
C ASP A 60 -3.44 -11.48 -2.59
N ARG A 61 -4.71 -11.32 -2.99
CA ARG A 61 -5.10 -10.49 -4.14
C ARG A 61 -4.69 -9.03 -3.97
N SER A 62 -4.73 -8.53 -2.74
CA SER A 62 -4.29 -7.19 -2.37
C SER A 62 -2.79 -6.97 -2.62
N VAL A 63 -1.93 -7.96 -2.35
CA VAL A 63 -0.49 -7.87 -2.64
C VAL A 63 -0.26 -7.76 -4.15
N VAL A 64 -0.90 -8.63 -4.93
CA VAL A 64 -0.79 -8.63 -6.39
C VAL A 64 -1.23 -7.28 -6.99
N LEU A 65 -2.39 -6.77 -6.58
CA LEU A 65 -2.87 -5.47 -7.05
C LEU A 65 -1.96 -4.32 -6.66
N TYR A 66 -1.30 -4.39 -5.50
CA TYR A 66 -0.37 -3.36 -5.05
C TYR A 66 0.85 -3.28 -5.96
N GLU A 67 1.35 -4.43 -6.39
CA GLU A 67 2.55 -4.56 -7.22
C GLU A 67 2.29 -4.26 -8.70
N ASP A 68 1.02 -4.31 -9.14
CA ASP A 68 0.64 -3.96 -10.51
C ASP A 68 0.90 -2.46 -10.80
N PRO A 69 1.86 -2.11 -11.67
CA PRO A 69 2.20 -0.73 -11.98
C PRO A 69 1.06 0.02 -12.69
N GLN A 70 0.09 -0.70 -13.27
CA GLN A 70 -1.07 -0.09 -13.93
C GLN A 70 -2.10 0.44 -12.93
N LYS A 71 -2.12 -0.06 -11.69
CA LYS A 71 -3.09 0.34 -10.65
C LYS A 71 -2.73 1.64 -9.94
N GLY A 72 -1.45 2.02 -9.94
CA GLY A 72 -1.00 3.27 -9.35
C GLY A 72 -0.94 3.31 -7.81
N TYR A 73 -1.19 2.19 -7.11
CA TYR A 73 -1.17 2.14 -5.65
C TYR A 73 0.22 2.40 -5.04
N GLN A 74 1.26 1.72 -5.52
CA GLN A 74 2.64 1.99 -5.12
C GLN A 74 3.05 3.44 -5.39
N PHE A 75 2.61 3.98 -6.53
CA PHE A 75 2.89 5.36 -6.90
C PHE A 75 2.24 6.35 -5.93
N ALA A 76 0.99 6.12 -5.55
CA ALA A 76 0.29 6.95 -4.56
C ALA A 76 0.96 6.88 -3.18
N ILE A 77 1.38 5.70 -2.72
CA ILE A 77 2.16 5.56 -1.47
C ILE A 77 3.46 6.36 -1.56
N LYS A 78 4.23 6.21 -2.65
CA LYS A 78 5.49 6.94 -2.85
C LYS A 78 5.28 8.45 -2.79
N LEU A 79 4.19 8.95 -3.36
CA LEU A 79 3.80 10.36 -3.28
C LEU A 79 3.51 10.83 -1.86
N TYR A 80 2.67 10.11 -1.10
CA TYR A 80 2.33 10.49 0.27
C TYR A 80 3.54 10.41 1.21
N GLN A 81 4.44 9.46 0.97
CA GLN A 81 5.71 9.37 1.70
C GLN A 81 6.68 10.48 1.33
N ALA A 82 6.77 10.83 0.04
CA ALA A 82 7.70 11.84 -0.44
C ALA A 82 7.33 13.24 0.09
N ILE A 83 6.04 13.59 0.09
CA ILE A 83 5.58 14.90 0.55
C ILE A 83 5.82 15.07 2.07
N ASP A 84 5.55 14.05 2.89
CA ASP A 84 5.77 14.12 4.35
C ASP A 84 7.26 14.03 4.75
N LYS A 85 8.06 13.20 4.07
CA LYS A 85 9.51 13.08 4.36
C LYS A 85 10.29 14.33 3.97
N ALA A 86 9.89 15.01 2.90
CA ALA A 86 10.51 16.26 2.50
C ALA A 86 10.19 17.40 3.48
N ASP A 87 9.06 17.29 4.18
CA ASP A 87 8.62 18.23 5.23
C ASP A 87 9.37 18.01 6.55
N THR A 88 9.71 16.75 6.86
CA THR A 88 10.31 16.32 8.14
C THR A 88 11.84 16.18 8.08
N ALA A 89 12.55 17.28 7.81
CA ALA A 89 14.01 17.25 7.67
C ALA A 89 14.83 17.05 8.98
N MET A 90 14.21 16.83 10.15
CA MET A 90 14.96 16.63 11.42
C MET A 90 14.27 15.69 12.43
N GLY A 91 15.00 14.66 12.88
CA GLY A 91 15.04 14.31 14.32
C GLY A 91 14.03 13.31 14.90
N THR A 92 13.40 12.43 14.12
CA THR A 92 12.39 11.47 14.63
C THR A 92 12.92 10.45 15.65
N ALA A 93 14.24 10.22 15.68
CA ALA A 93 14.88 9.27 16.59
C ALA A 93 14.76 9.66 18.08
N ALA A 94 14.57 10.94 18.41
CA ALA A 94 14.48 11.41 19.80
C ALA A 94 13.09 11.28 20.43
N LEU A 95 12.03 11.09 19.62
CA LEU A 95 10.64 11.07 20.08
C LEU A 95 10.10 9.64 20.31
N ALA A 96 10.63 8.64 19.60
CA ALA A 96 10.21 7.25 19.70
C ALA A 96 10.34 6.66 21.13
N ASN A 97 11.34 7.14 21.90
CA ASN A 97 11.61 6.65 23.26
C ASN A 97 10.91 7.44 24.38
N LYS A 98 10.19 8.53 24.08
CA LYS A 98 9.68 9.47 25.12
C LYS A 98 8.18 9.37 25.41
N LEU A 99 7.46 8.45 24.76
CA LEU A 99 6.03 8.22 24.98
C LEU A 99 5.67 7.60 26.35
N SER A 100 6.67 7.27 27.19
CA SER A 100 6.48 6.68 28.52
C SER A 100 6.61 7.66 29.70
N GLU A 101 7.08 8.90 29.51
CA GLU A 101 7.34 9.82 30.63
C GLU A 101 6.42 11.05 30.59
N LYS A 102 5.73 11.33 31.70
CA LYS A 102 5.03 12.61 31.97
C LYS A 102 6.03 13.76 32.23
N ILE A 103 7.09 13.89 31.43
CA ILE A 103 8.14 14.89 31.61
C ILE A 103 8.15 15.87 30.43
N GLY A 104 7.76 17.10 30.70
CA GLY A 104 8.27 18.34 30.10
C GLY A 104 8.47 18.38 28.58
N PHE A 105 7.36 18.39 27.84
CA PHE A 105 7.24 18.81 26.42
C PHE A 105 8.10 20.05 26.06
N LEU A 106 8.29 20.94 27.03
CA LEU A 106 9.01 22.21 26.91
C LEU A 106 10.48 22.10 26.49
N SER A 107 11.14 20.95 26.68
CA SER A 107 12.57 20.79 26.33
C SER A 107 12.81 20.60 24.82
N PHE A 108 11.80 20.14 24.07
CA PHE A 108 11.86 19.99 22.60
C PHE A 108 11.60 21.31 21.86
N LEU A 109 10.75 22.18 22.42
CA LEU A 109 10.33 23.44 21.78
C LEU A 109 11.44 24.49 21.67
N GLY A 110 12.50 24.40 22.49
CA GLY A 110 13.58 25.40 22.52
C GLY A 110 14.33 25.59 21.19
N ASN A 111 14.18 24.65 20.25
CA ASN A 111 14.83 24.67 18.93
C ASN A 111 13.84 24.70 17.75
N ILE A 112 12.52 24.83 17.99
CA ILE A 112 11.53 24.83 16.92
C ILE A 112 11.34 26.26 16.41
N THR A 113 11.66 26.49 15.14
CA THR A 113 11.48 27.78 14.47
C THR A 113 10.21 27.75 13.63
N PRO A 114 9.23 28.64 13.87
CA PRO A 114 8.09 28.78 12.98
C PRO A 114 8.52 29.01 11.53
N LYS A 115 7.93 28.25 10.61
CA LYS A 115 8.14 28.45 9.17
C LYS A 115 7.54 29.80 8.74
N ALA A 116 8.14 30.42 7.73
CA ALA A 116 7.60 31.64 7.14
C ALA A 116 6.30 31.37 6.37
N ASP A 117 5.38 32.34 6.33
CA ASP A 117 4.10 32.27 5.60
C ASP A 117 4.26 31.81 4.15
N VAL A 118 5.32 32.27 3.47
CA VAL A 118 5.61 31.89 2.08
C VAL A 118 5.92 30.39 1.98
N THR A 119 6.69 29.85 2.91
CA THR A 119 7.04 28.42 2.96
C THR A 119 5.79 27.58 3.21
N GLN A 120 5.00 27.92 4.23
CA GLN A 120 3.74 27.23 4.55
C GLN A 120 2.74 27.27 3.39
N SER A 121 2.66 28.41 2.69
CA SER A 121 1.80 28.56 1.52
C SER A 121 2.22 27.64 0.36
N ILE A 122 3.53 27.45 0.17
CA ILE A 122 4.08 26.56 -0.85
C ILE A 122 3.83 25.09 -0.46
N ASP A 123 4.11 24.73 0.79
CA ASP A 123 3.96 23.36 1.30
C ASP A 123 2.50 22.89 1.16
N LEU A 124 1.53 23.73 1.54
CA LEU A 124 0.09 23.43 1.34
C LEU A 124 -0.28 23.26 -0.13
N ALA A 125 0.21 24.15 -1.01
CA ALA A 125 -0.07 24.06 -2.45
C ALA A 125 0.51 22.77 -3.07
N LEU A 126 1.69 22.34 -2.61
CA LEU A 126 2.31 21.08 -3.02
C LEU A 126 1.52 19.87 -2.52
N LYS A 127 1.03 19.88 -1.27
CA LYS A 127 0.16 18.83 -0.72
C LYS A 127 -1.14 18.67 -1.51
N ILE A 128 -1.77 19.77 -1.96
CA ILE A 128 -2.94 19.71 -2.86
C ILE A 128 -2.57 19.09 -4.20
N ALA A 129 -1.46 19.52 -4.82
CA ALA A 129 -1.03 18.99 -6.10
C ALA A 129 -0.73 17.48 -6.03
N VAL A 130 -0.06 17.04 -4.96
CA VAL A 130 0.18 15.62 -4.68
C VAL A 130 -1.13 14.85 -4.50
N GLU A 131 -2.08 15.42 -3.77
CA GLU A 131 -3.40 14.78 -3.60
C GLU A 131 -4.12 14.58 -4.93
N ILE A 132 -4.11 15.59 -5.82
CA ILE A 132 -4.72 15.47 -7.16
C ILE A 132 -4.04 14.37 -7.97
N ILE A 133 -2.70 14.32 -7.97
CA ILE A 133 -1.97 13.31 -8.73
C ILE A 133 -2.27 11.91 -8.17
N ALA A 134 -2.23 11.75 -6.85
CA ALA A 134 -2.54 10.48 -6.20
C ALA A 134 -4.00 10.06 -6.44
N PHE A 135 -4.95 10.98 -6.33
CA PHE A 135 -6.36 10.75 -6.67
C PHE A 135 -6.51 10.25 -8.10
N CYS A 136 -5.91 10.93 -9.09
CA CYS A 136 -6.01 10.52 -10.48
C CYS A 136 -5.44 9.12 -10.70
N LYS A 137 -4.29 8.80 -10.10
CA LYS A 137 -3.69 7.47 -10.21
C LYS A 137 -4.56 6.37 -9.59
N LEU A 138 -5.09 6.60 -8.40
CA LEU A 138 -5.96 5.65 -7.70
C LEU A 138 -7.30 5.41 -8.40
N ASN A 139 -7.73 6.34 -9.27
CA ASN A 139 -8.99 6.25 -10.00
C ASN A 139 -8.80 5.97 -11.49
N GLY A 140 -7.60 5.55 -11.92
CA GLY A 140 -7.31 5.22 -13.32
C GLY A 140 -7.42 6.40 -14.29
N ILE A 141 -7.35 7.63 -13.80
CA ILE A 141 -7.40 8.86 -14.61
C ILE A 141 -6.00 9.07 -15.23
N PRO A 142 -5.87 9.05 -16.56
CA PRO A 142 -4.56 9.00 -17.22
C PRO A 142 -3.64 10.19 -16.94
N GLN A 143 -4.22 11.36 -16.69
CA GLN A 143 -3.49 12.61 -16.46
C GLN A 143 -4.06 13.36 -15.25
N PRO A 144 -3.22 14.06 -14.45
CA PRO A 144 -3.69 14.87 -13.33
C PRO A 144 -4.78 15.85 -13.75
N ASN A 145 -5.93 15.80 -13.08
CA ASN A 145 -7.10 16.59 -13.42
C ASN A 145 -7.67 17.27 -12.16
N PRO A 146 -7.31 18.55 -11.91
CA PRO A 146 -7.76 19.31 -10.75
C PRO A 146 -9.28 19.47 -10.65
N GLN A 147 -9.99 19.50 -11.78
CA GLN A 147 -11.45 19.69 -11.79
C GLN A 147 -12.17 18.40 -11.39
N GLU A 148 -11.71 17.25 -11.91
CA GLU A 148 -12.27 15.95 -11.52
C GLU A 148 -12.02 15.67 -10.04
N PHE A 149 -10.82 16.00 -9.55
CA PHE A 149 -10.51 15.95 -8.13
C PHE A 149 -11.45 16.85 -7.31
N ALA A 150 -11.64 18.12 -7.70
CA ALA A 150 -12.53 19.03 -6.98
C ALA A 150 -13.98 18.51 -6.90
N ASN A 151 -14.47 17.91 -8.00
CA ASN A 151 -15.78 17.27 -8.02
C ASN A 151 -15.84 16.08 -7.04
N SER A 152 -14.83 15.21 -7.05
CA SER A 152 -14.75 14.08 -6.14
C SER A 152 -14.58 14.51 -4.68
N LEU A 153 -13.80 15.57 -4.41
CA LEU A 153 -13.60 16.11 -3.07
C LEU A 153 -14.91 16.62 -2.46
N ALA A 154 -15.76 17.24 -3.28
CA ALA A 154 -17.06 17.73 -2.84
C ALA A 154 -18.08 16.61 -2.59
N ASN A 155 -18.02 15.50 -3.33
CA ASN A 155 -19.12 14.54 -3.40
C ASN A 155 -18.78 13.12 -2.91
N ASN A 156 -17.50 12.73 -2.89
CA ASN A 156 -17.09 11.33 -2.74
C ASN A 156 -15.95 11.12 -1.74
N TYR A 157 -15.25 12.18 -1.30
CA TYR A 157 -14.24 12.08 -0.26
C TYR A 157 -14.90 11.75 1.08
N GLN A 158 -14.34 10.75 1.78
CA GLN A 158 -14.85 10.21 3.04
C GLN A 158 -13.71 9.49 3.79
N ASN A 159 -13.90 9.15 5.06
CA ASN A 159 -12.91 8.38 5.82
C ASN A 159 -11.52 9.06 5.87
N ALA A 160 -10.46 8.28 5.69
CA ALA A 160 -9.07 8.73 5.72
C ALA A 160 -8.78 9.83 4.69
N SER A 161 -9.38 9.78 3.49
CA SER A 161 -9.13 10.81 2.46
C SER A 161 -9.76 12.15 2.82
N LEU A 162 -10.96 12.15 3.42
CA LEU A 162 -11.62 13.39 3.86
C LEU A 162 -10.91 14.01 5.07
N ILE A 163 -10.61 13.21 6.11
CA ILE A 163 -9.94 13.76 7.30
C ILE A 163 -8.55 14.32 6.97
N ARG A 164 -7.86 13.75 5.96
CA ARG A 164 -6.60 14.29 5.47
C ARG A 164 -6.76 15.71 4.92
N MET A 165 -7.78 15.94 4.11
CA MET A 165 -8.04 17.26 3.53
C MET A 165 -8.50 18.26 4.59
N VAL A 166 -9.25 17.80 5.58
CA VAL A 166 -9.61 18.59 6.77
C VAL A 166 -8.37 18.95 7.58
N ALA A 167 -7.48 17.99 7.82
CA ALA A 167 -6.21 18.19 8.51
C ALA A 167 -5.30 19.15 7.76
N LEU A 168 -5.22 19.07 6.43
CA LEU A 168 -4.50 20.04 5.60
C LEU A 168 -5.02 21.47 5.80
N VAL A 169 -6.34 21.67 5.75
CA VAL A 169 -6.93 23.00 5.98
C VAL A 169 -6.65 23.49 7.40
N CYS A 170 -6.71 22.63 8.41
CA CYS A 170 -6.52 23.02 9.79
C CYS A 170 -5.04 23.28 10.14
N ILE A 171 -4.17 22.34 9.82
CA ILE A 171 -2.77 22.26 10.29
C ILE A 171 -1.83 23.05 9.39
N ASP A 172 -2.00 23.00 8.07
CA ASP A 172 -1.13 23.68 7.10
C ASP A 172 -1.73 25.01 6.62
N GLY A 173 -3.05 25.17 6.76
CA GLY A 173 -3.78 26.38 6.37
C GLY A 173 -4.00 27.31 7.55
N ILE A 174 -5.12 27.10 8.26
CA ILE A 174 -5.65 28.02 9.25
C ILE A 174 -4.68 28.27 10.40
N LEU A 175 -4.09 27.22 10.96
CA LEU A 175 -3.25 27.35 12.14
C LEU A 175 -1.98 28.21 11.90
N PRO A 176 -1.15 27.95 10.87
CA PRO A 176 0.05 28.75 10.59
C PRO A 176 -0.25 30.06 9.85
N LEU A 177 -1.22 30.09 8.93
CA LEU A 177 -1.45 31.24 8.05
C LEU A 177 -2.58 32.14 8.52
N GLY A 178 -3.36 31.72 9.52
CA GLY A 178 -4.51 32.44 10.05
C GLY A 178 -5.75 32.36 9.16
N PRO A 179 -6.83 33.08 9.51
CA PRO A 179 -8.12 32.99 8.82
C PRO A 179 -8.09 33.42 7.35
N ASN A 180 -7.07 34.17 6.93
CA ASN A 180 -6.90 34.65 5.55
C ASN A 180 -5.97 33.75 4.72
N PHE A 181 -5.72 32.49 5.15
CA PHE A 181 -4.78 31.57 4.51
C PHE A 181 -4.99 31.44 2.99
N LEU A 182 -6.24 31.36 2.52
CA LEU A 182 -6.56 31.24 1.09
C LEU A 182 -5.98 32.38 0.26
N SER A 183 -6.10 33.62 0.75
CA SER A 183 -5.57 34.80 0.08
C SER A 183 -4.05 34.83 0.12
N LYS A 184 -3.43 34.41 1.24
CA LYS A 184 -1.96 34.33 1.35
C LYS A 184 -1.39 33.33 0.32
N ILE A 185 -1.98 32.14 0.23
CA ILE A 185 -1.55 31.12 -0.72
C ILE A 185 -1.75 31.59 -2.16
N HIS A 186 -2.92 32.15 -2.47
CA HIS A 186 -3.20 32.68 -3.81
C HIS A 186 -2.16 33.72 -4.24
N ASN A 187 -1.76 34.63 -3.35
CA ASN A 187 -0.75 35.65 -3.66
C ASN A 187 0.64 35.06 -3.92
N VAL A 188 1.00 33.98 -3.21
CA VAL A 188 2.30 33.30 -3.39
C VAL A 188 2.33 32.55 -4.73
N ILE A 189 1.29 31.79 -5.06
CA ILE A 189 1.29 30.92 -6.25
C ILE A 189 0.89 31.61 -7.55
N SER A 190 0.22 32.76 -7.47
CA SER A 190 -0.13 33.59 -8.64
C SER A 190 0.95 34.65 -8.95
N GLY A 191 2.02 34.69 -8.16
CA GLY A 191 3.14 35.58 -8.37
C GLY A 191 3.90 35.28 -9.67
N THR A 192 4.50 36.31 -10.27
CA THR A 192 5.31 36.17 -11.49
C THR A 192 6.72 35.63 -11.21
N ASP A 193 7.19 35.73 -9.97
CA ASP A 193 8.47 35.15 -9.55
C ASP A 193 8.26 33.74 -8.99
N THR A 194 8.72 32.74 -9.72
CA THR A 194 8.63 31.33 -9.33
C THR A 194 9.81 30.85 -8.48
N SER A 195 10.78 31.73 -8.17
CA SER A 195 12.02 31.36 -7.49
C SER A 195 11.76 30.78 -6.09
N ALA A 196 10.88 31.41 -5.31
CA ALA A 196 10.50 30.92 -3.98
C ALA A 196 9.91 29.51 -3.99
N ILE A 197 9.08 29.19 -5.00
CA ILE A 197 8.45 27.87 -5.16
C ILE A 197 9.49 26.84 -5.61
N THR A 198 10.27 27.17 -6.63
CA THR A 198 11.22 26.22 -7.24
C THR A 198 12.45 25.94 -6.38
N GLN A 199 12.79 26.84 -5.46
CA GLN A 199 13.85 26.64 -4.46
C GLN A 199 13.35 25.94 -3.19
N ASN A 200 12.04 25.71 -3.06
CA ASN A 200 11.48 24.99 -1.91
C ASN A 200 12.00 23.52 -1.93
N PRO A 201 12.50 22.99 -0.80
CA PRO A 201 13.00 21.61 -0.72
C PRO A 201 11.95 20.55 -1.05
N VAL A 202 10.71 20.76 -0.60
CA VAL A 202 9.56 19.88 -0.87
C VAL A 202 9.25 19.88 -2.37
N PHE A 203 9.24 21.04 -3.03
CA PHE A 203 9.11 21.12 -4.48
C PHE A 203 10.18 20.28 -5.18
N SER A 204 11.45 20.40 -4.75
CA SER A 204 12.56 19.64 -5.33
C SER A 204 12.39 18.13 -5.15
N ALA A 205 11.92 17.70 -3.98
CA ALA A 205 11.70 16.28 -3.66
C ALA A 205 10.60 15.65 -4.52
N ILE A 206 9.52 16.40 -4.81
CA ILE A 206 8.39 15.88 -5.60
C ILE A 206 8.43 16.31 -7.08
N ASN A 207 9.46 17.04 -7.50
CA ASN A 207 9.54 17.66 -8.82
C ASN A 207 9.29 16.65 -9.96
N ASN A 208 9.76 15.42 -9.82
CA ASN A 208 9.60 14.38 -10.85
C ASN A 208 8.17 13.85 -10.98
N PHE A 209 7.31 14.09 -9.99
CA PHE A 209 5.90 13.70 -10.02
C PHE A 209 4.99 14.81 -10.57
N LEU A 210 5.44 16.07 -10.52
CA LEU A 210 4.66 17.21 -10.99
C LEU A 210 4.58 17.23 -12.53
N PRO A 211 3.37 17.38 -13.11
CA PRO A 211 3.20 17.48 -14.56
C PRO A 211 3.80 18.78 -15.10
N GLY A 212 4.36 18.70 -16.30
CA GLY A 212 4.99 19.83 -16.97
C GLY A 212 6.45 19.57 -17.35
N SER A 213 6.90 20.24 -18.41
CA SER A 213 8.24 20.06 -18.99
C SER A 213 9.30 20.97 -18.37
N ASN A 214 8.86 22.06 -17.73
CA ASN A 214 9.73 23.08 -17.15
C ASN A 214 9.14 23.60 -15.83
N PRO A 215 9.90 24.35 -15.02
CA PRO A 215 9.42 24.84 -13.73
C PRO A 215 8.17 25.73 -13.81
N SER A 216 8.00 26.51 -14.89
CA SER A 216 6.82 27.35 -15.08
C SER A 216 5.55 26.53 -15.30
N ASP A 217 5.63 25.44 -16.08
CA ASP A 217 4.50 24.52 -16.28
C ASP A 217 4.05 23.91 -14.95
N LYS A 218 5.04 23.47 -14.13
CA LYS A 218 4.80 22.84 -12.83
C LYS A 218 4.17 23.80 -11.84
N VAL A 219 4.66 25.03 -11.77
CA VAL A 219 4.03 26.10 -10.96
C VAL A 219 2.62 26.40 -11.47
N GLY A 220 2.42 26.44 -12.79
CA GLY A 220 1.08 26.58 -13.38
C GLY A 220 0.12 25.48 -12.93
N PHE A 221 0.59 24.23 -12.82
CA PHE A 221 -0.19 23.13 -12.26
C PHE A 221 -0.52 23.34 -10.77
N LEU A 222 0.40 23.84 -9.95
CA LEU A 222 0.12 24.18 -8.55
C LEU A 222 -0.97 25.25 -8.44
N SER A 223 -0.89 26.30 -9.26
CA SER A 223 -1.90 27.38 -9.28
C SER A 223 -3.27 26.84 -9.69
N GLN A 224 -3.35 26.01 -10.73
CA GLN A 224 -4.60 25.37 -11.15
C GLN A 224 -5.16 24.43 -10.08
N SER A 225 -4.29 23.65 -9.46
CA SER A 225 -4.62 22.71 -8.38
C SER A 225 -5.23 23.39 -7.17
N PHE A 226 -4.59 24.45 -6.69
CA PHE A 226 -5.13 25.22 -5.57
C PHE A 226 -6.46 25.88 -5.94
N ASN A 227 -6.52 26.57 -7.07
CA ASN A 227 -7.71 27.29 -7.51
C ASN A 227 -8.94 26.38 -7.65
N SER A 228 -8.77 25.11 -8.04
CA SER A 228 -9.90 24.17 -8.17
C SER A 228 -10.53 23.79 -6.84
N VAL A 229 -9.78 23.86 -5.72
CA VAL A 229 -10.26 23.45 -4.39
C VAL A 229 -10.45 24.57 -3.39
N GLN A 230 -10.11 25.82 -3.73
CA GLN A 230 -10.35 26.99 -2.87
C GLN A 230 -11.80 27.09 -2.40
N GLY A 231 -12.77 26.82 -3.29
CA GLY A 231 -14.19 26.84 -2.96
C GLY A 231 -14.53 25.84 -1.84
N TRP A 232 -14.08 24.59 -1.98
CA TRP A 232 -14.30 23.56 -0.96
C TRP A 232 -13.67 23.93 0.39
N MET A 233 -12.44 24.45 0.40
CA MET A 233 -11.77 24.89 1.63
C MET A 233 -12.52 26.06 2.29
N ASN A 234 -12.98 27.04 1.51
CA ASN A 234 -13.77 28.16 2.01
C ASN A 234 -15.10 27.69 2.62
N ASP A 235 -15.78 26.75 1.95
CA ASP A 235 -17.05 26.20 2.41
C ASP A 235 -16.88 25.39 3.71
N LEU A 236 -15.79 24.61 3.82
CA LEU A 236 -15.43 23.92 5.05
C LEU A 236 -15.31 24.92 6.21
N VAL A 237 -14.51 25.98 6.05
CA VAL A 237 -14.32 27.02 7.08
C VAL A 237 -15.63 27.72 7.43
N SER A 238 -16.41 28.08 6.42
CA SER A 238 -17.70 28.77 6.59
C SER A 238 -18.71 27.92 7.35
N LYS A 239 -18.78 26.62 7.05
CA LYS A 239 -19.72 25.66 7.65
C LYS A 239 -19.41 25.35 9.10
N THR A 240 -18.13 25.31 9.45
CA THR A 240 -17.64 24.79 10.73
C THR A 240 -17.22 25.90 11.70
N GLY A 241 -16.89 27.09 11.19
CA GLY A 241 -16.37 28.20 11.99
C GLY A 241 -14.99 27.91 12.59
N ILE A 242 -14.17 27.06 11.96
CA ILE A 242 -12.83 26.72 12.47
C ILE A 242 -11.97 27.98 12.56
N THR A 243 -11.22 28.11 13.65
CA THR A 243 -10.25 29.18 13.89
C THR A 243 -8.96 28.58 14.42
N PRO A 244 -7.83 29.32 14.37
CA PRO A 244 -6.59 28.86 14.99
C PRO A 244 -6.76 28.49 16.47
N GLN A 245 -7.59 29.28 17.20
CA GLN A 245 -7.89 29.06 18.60
C GLN A 245 -8.74 27.80 18.82
N SER A 246 -9.74 27.54 17.98
CA SER A 246 -10.55 26.32 18.13
C SER A 246 -9.72 25.06 17.86
N ILE A 247 -8.79 25.10 16.91
CA ILE A 247 -7.84 24.01 16.66
C ILE A 247 -6.95 23.80 17.89
N SER A 248 -6.26 24.85 18.36
CA SER A 248 -5.35 24.76 19.51
C SER A 248 -6.07 24.30 20.78
N SER A 249 -7.29 24.78 21.03
CA SER A 249 -8.08 24.38 22.19
C SER A 249 -8.47 22.90 22.15
N ASN A 250 -8.83 22.37 20.98
CA ASN A 250 -9.17 20.95 20.84
C ASN A 250 -7.92 20.06 20.95
N LEU A 251 -6.76 20.52 20.45
CA LEU A 251 -5.48 19.84 20.61
C LEU A 251 -5.03 19.77 22.08
N GLY A 252 -5.32 20.82 22.87
CA GLY A 252 -5.02 20.88 24.30
C GLY A 252 -5.60 19.72 25.12
N ASN A 253 -6.67 19.07 24.64
CA ASN A 253 -7.25 17.88 25.26
C ASN A 253 -6.37 16.64 25.14
N PHE A 254 -5.43 16.63 24.19
CA PHE A 254 -4.58 15.49 23.87
C PHE A 254 -3.09 15.77 24.06
N ILE A 255 -2.69 17.04 23.96
CA ILE A 255 -1.29 17.49 23.99
C ILE A 255 -1.20 18.70 24.93
N GLN A 256 -0.33 18.64 25.95
CA GLN A 256 -0.05 19.80 26.81
C GLN A 256 0.81 20.79 26.04
N ILE A 257 0.17 21.81 25.47
CA ILE A 257 0.81 22.90 24.76
C ILE A 257 1.04 24.05 25.74
N ALA A 258 2.21 24.69 25.69
CA ALA A 258 2.44 25.91 26.46
C ALA A 258 1.56 27.02 25.88
N ASP A 259 0.73 27.62 26.73
CA ASP A 259 -0.18 28.68 26.34
C ASP A 259 0.63 29.86 25.76
N ASP A 260 0.13 30.41 24.65
CA ASP A 260 0.41 31.75 24.10
C ASP A 260 1.19 31.88 22.79
N ASN A 261 1.50 30.80 22.06
CA ASN A 261 1.99 30.99 20.68
C ASN A 261 1.57 29.89 19.68
N LEU A 262 0.54 30.20 18.89
CA LEU A 262 0.01 29.36 17.82
C LEU A 262 1.04 29.01 16.74
N ASP A 263 2.02 29.87 16.49
CA ASP A 263 3.08 29.63 15.50
C ASP A 263 3.99 28.47 15.94
N PHE A 264 4.23 28.33 17.26
CA PHE A 264 4.95 27.17 17.81
C PHE A 264 4.10 25.89 17.78
N VAL A 265 2.78 26.02 17.95
CA VAL A 265 1.86 24.87 17.79
C VAL A 265 1.90 24.37 16.36
N ALA A 266 1.80 25.26 15.37
CA ALA A 266 1.88 24.90 13.96
C ALA A 266 3.21 24.20 13.64
N ALA A 267 4.34 24.80 14.06
CA ALA A 267 5.66 24.22 13.83
C ALA A 267 5.88 22.89 14.57
N PHE A 268 5.30 22.73 15.75
CA PHE A 268 5.32 21.47 16.47
C PHE A 268 4.58 20.37 15.70
N LEU A 269 3.36 20.65 15.22
CA LEU A 269 2.56 19.66 14.50
C LEU A 269 3.21 19.27 13.17
N ASP A 270 3.73 20.24 12.43
CA ASP A 270 4.48 20.03 11.19
C ASP A 270 5.65 19.04 11.39
N GLN A 271 6.41 19.17 12.47
CA GLN A 271 7.56 18.30 12.74
C GLN A 271 7.23 16.94 13.36
N THR A 272 6.04 16.79 13.97
CA THR A 272 5.71 15.61 14.78
C THR A 272 4.53 14.81 14.25
N THR A 273 3.92 15.27 13.17
CA THR A 273 2.84 14.56 12.48
C THR A 273 3.30 14.13 11.09
N ASN A 274 2.76 13.00 10.65
CA ASN A 274 2.89 12.45 9.31
C ASN A 274 1.50 12.07 8.78
N TYR A 275 0.56 13.00 8.98
CA TYR A 275 -0.86 12.70 8.77
C TYR A 275 -1.17 12.44 7.29
N TYR A 276 -0.38 12.97 6.35
CA TYR A 276 -0.55 12.76 4.91
C TYR A 276 -0.15 11.33 4.51
N GLU A 277 1.00 10.84 4.99
CA GLU A 277 1.44 9.45 4.83
C GLU A 277 0.48 8.48 5.55
N HIS A 278 0.13 8.77 6.79
CA HIS A 278 -0.73 7.91 7.61
C HIS A 278 -2.10 7.68 6.95
N THR A 279 -2.81 8.76 6.66
CA THR A 279 -4.14 8.69 6.04
C THR A 279 -4.08 8.32 4.56
N GLY A 280 -2.96 8.62 3.88
CA GLY A 280 -2.70 8.17 2.51
C GLY A 280 -2.54 6.66 2.40
N THR A 281 -1.82 6.05 3.34
CA THR A 281 -1.71 4.59 3.44
C THR A 281 -3.08 3.96 3.67
N GLN A 282 -3.88 4.51 4.58
CA GLN A 282 -5.26 4.04 4.80
C GLN A 282 -6.15 4.20 3.56
N THR A 283 -6.00 5.30 2.81
CA THR A 283 -6.75 5.56 1.57
C THR A 283 -6.41 4.53 0.50
N VAL A 284 -5.12 4.27 0.29
CA VAL A 284 -4.63 3.25 -0.65
C VAL A 284 -5.13 1.87 -0.25
N ALA A 285 -4.96 1.48 1.02
CA ALA A 285 -5.41 0.20 1.53
C ALA A 285 -6.91 0.00 1.33
N ARG A 286 -7.73 1.04 1.56
CA ARG A 286 -9.17 0.96 1.34
C ARG A 286 -9.53 0.70 -0.12
N GLY A 287 -8.97 1.46 -1.05
CA GLY A 287 -9.23 1.27 -2.48
C GLY A 287 -8.84 -0.13 -2.95
N LEU A 288 -7.66 -0.56 -2.54
CA LEU A 288 -7.08 -1.86 -2.87
C LEU A 288 -7.87 -3.03 -2.28
N ILE A 289 -8.29 -2.94 -1.01
CA ILE A 289 -9.14 -3.96 -0.37
C ILE A 289 -10.50 -4.06 -1.06
N LEU A 290 -11.12 -2.93 -1.44
CA LEU A 290 -12.41 -2.94 -2.13
C LEU A 290 -12.29 -3.60 -3.50
N GLU A 291 -11.24 -3.29 -4.26
CA GLU A 291 -11.00 -3.93 -5.55
C GLU A 291 -10.72 -5.44 -5.40
N ALA A 292 -9.81 -5.81 -4.50
CA ALA A 292 -9.51 -7.21 -4.19
C ALA A 292 -10.76 -7.98 -3.76
N TYR A 293 -11.61 -7.37 -2.93
CA TYR A 293 -12.87 -7.98 -2.48
C TYR A 293 -13.84 -8.24 -3.62
N THR A 294 -13.98 -7.30 -4.55
CA THR A 294 -14.81 -7.49 -5.75
C THR A 294 -14.31 -8.65 -6.59
N LEU A 295 -13.00 -8.71 -6.86
CA LEU A 295 -12.40 -9.79 -7.65
C LEU A 295 -12.59 -11.16 -6.99
N VAL A 296 -12.27 -11.27 -5.70
CA VAL A 296 -12.42 -12.52 -4.93
C VAL A 296 -13.88 -12.99 -4.89
N LYS A 297 -14.84 -12.06 -4.83
CA LYS A 297 -16.27 -12.42 -4.90
C LYS A 297 -16.67 -12.99 -6.25
N GLU A 298 -16.19 -12.40 -7.34
CA GLU A 298 -16.48 -12.93 -8.68
C GLU A 298 -15.79 -14.28 -8.91
N GLU A 299 -14.56 -14.48 -8.41
CA GLU A 299 -13.87 -15.77 -8.43
C GLU A 299 -14.68 -16.85 -7.69
N ILE A 300 -15.10 -16.58 -6.45
CA ILE A 300 -15.92 -17.51 -5.66
C ILE A 300 -17.25 -17.81 -6.36
N LYS A 301 -17.87 -16.82 -7.00
CA LYS A 301 -19.10 -17.02 -7.76
C LYS A 301 -18.88 -17.89 -8.99
N GLN A 302 -17.80 -17.68 -9.73
CA GLN A 302 -17.43 -18.50 -10.89
C GLN A 302 -17.11 -19.95 -10.49
N GLU A 303 -16.45 -20.16 -9.34
CA GLU A 303 -16.24 -21.48 -8.74
C GLU A 303 -17.57 -22.19 -8.44
N GLN A 304 -18.62 -21.45 -8.05
CA GLN A 304 -19.95 -21.99 -7.75
C GLN A 304 -20.83 -22.18 -8.99
N GLU A 305 -20.60 -21.43 -10.06
CA GLU A 305 -21.40 -21.46 -11.31
C GLU A 305 -20.84 -22.44 -12.37
N LYS A 306 -19.62 -22.97 -12.22
CA LYS A 306 -19.12 -24.08 -13.05
C LYS A 306 -20.07 -25.29 -12.86
N PRO A 307 -20.79 -25.75 -13.92
CA PRO A 307 -21.67 -26.90 -13.80
C PRO A 307 -20.86 -28.13 -13.41
N ILE A 308 -21.41 -28.97 -12.52
CA ILE A 308 -21.05 -30.39 -12.45
C ILE A 308 -21.41 -30.97 -13.82
N GLN A 309 -20.47 -30.95 -14.78
CA GLN A 309 -20.68 -31.62 -16.05
C GLN A 309 -20.68 -33.12 -15.80
N ASP A 310 -21.79 -33.71 -16.23
CA ASP A 310 -22.14 -35.12 -16.11
C ASP A 310 -20.96 -36.03 -16.50
N VAL A 311 -20.54 -36.82 -15.53
CA VAL A 311 -19.41 -37.75 -15.58
C VAL A 311 -19.85 -39.00 -16.34
N SER A 312 -20.09 -38.87 -17.63
CA SER A 312 -20.54 -40.03 -18.43
C SER A 312 -20.22 -39.88 -19.90
N SER A 313 -18.94 -39.83 -20.26
CA SER A 313 -18.32 -40.63 -21.34
C SER A 313 -16.99 -40.03 -21.82
N ALA A 314 -15.87 -40.69 -21.49
CA ALA A 314 -14.80 -41.06 -22.42
C ALA A 314 -13.56 -41.55 -21.65
N SER A 315 -13.30 -42.85 -21.82
CA SER A 315 -11.99 -43.50 -21.89
C SER A 315 -10.95 -43.18 -20.82
N ALA A 316 -10.93 -44.02 -19.80
CA ALA A 316 -9.80 -44.26 -18.93
C ALA A 316 -8.53 -44.58 -19.75
N VAL A 317 -7.51 -43.75 -19.61
CA VAL A 317 -6.10 -44.14 -19.73
C VAL A 317 -5.47 -43.94 -18.36
N LYS A 318 -4.71 -44.95 -17.95
CA LYS A 318 -4.24 -45.21 -16.60
C LYS A 318 -3.04 -44.32 -16.24
N SER A 319 -3.14 -43.65 -15.10
CA SER A 319 -2.04 -43.42 -14.18
C SER A 319 -2.63 -43.42 -12.77
N ASP A 320 -2.22 -44.38 -11.93
CA ASP A 320 -2.64 -44.50 -10.53
C ASP A 320 -1.95 -43.40 -9.71
N ASN A 321 -2.42 -42.16 -9.78
CA ASN A 321 -2.26 -41.20 -8.68
C ASN A 321 -3.25 -40.03 -8.83
N ASN A 322 -4.17 -39.91 -7.88
CA ASN A 322 -5.22 -38.89 -7.83
C ASN A 322 -4.67 -37.50 -7.43
N GLN A 323 -3.43 -37.19 -7.84
CA GLN A 323 -2.66 -36.05 -7.33
C GLN A 323 -2.96 -34.75 -8.09
N TYR A 324 -3.32 -34.83 -9.37
CA TYR A 324 -3.61 -33.66 -10.19
C TYR A 324 -5.04 -33.76 -10.74
N GLU A 325 -5.84 -32.74 -10.45
CA GLU A 325 -7.22 -32.63 -10.92
C GLU A 325 -7.49 -31.18 -11.36
N VAL A 326 -8.43 -31.01 -12.28
CA VAL A 326 -8.84 -29.67 -12.73
C VAL A 326 -9.34 -28.85 -11.53
N SER A 327 -8.98 -27.58 -11.49
CA SER A 327 -9.19 -26.60 -10.42
C SER A 327 -8.32 -26.79 -9.18
N LYS A 328 -7.41 -27.77 -9.16
CA LYS A 328 -6.47 -27.92 -8.05
C LYS A 328 -5.37 -26.87 -8.13
N THR A 329 -5.03 -26.27 -6.98
CA THR A 329 -3.87 -25.41 -6.83
C THR A 329 -2.59 -26.24 -6.79
N VAL A 330 -1.62 -25.82 -7.59
CA VAL A 330 -0.31 -26.45 -7.78
C VAL A 330 0.76 -25.38 -7.78
N GLU A 331 2.01 -25.81 -7.65
CA GLU A 331 3.18 -25.00 -7.95
C GLU A 331 3.79 -25.51 -9.26
N VAL A 332 4.27 -24.58 -10.08
CA VAL A 332 4.86 -24.85 -11.39
C VAL A 332 6.26 -24.25 -11.44
N TRP A 333 7.22 -25.03 -11.93
CA TRP A 333 8.61 -24.62 -12.01
C TRP A 333 8.84 -23.72 -13.23
N ASP A 334 9.43 -22.56 -13.00
CA ASP A 334 9.96 -21.70 -14.04
C ASP A 334 11.49 -21.85 -14.10
N SER A 335 12.00 -22.28 -15.25
CA SER A 335 13.43 -22.50 -15.44
C SER A 335 14.23 -21.23 -15.70
N GLU A 336 13.59 -20.13 -16.09
CA GLU A 336 14.27 -18.84 -16.30
C GLU A 336 14.51 -18.14 -14.96
N ASP A 337 13.52 -18.19 -14.06
CA ASP A 337 13.58 -17.59 -12.72
C ASP A 337 14.13 -18.56 -11.65
N GLU A 338 14.26 -19.84 -11.97
CA GLU A 338 14.69 -20.91 -11.04
C GLU A 338 13.81 -20.98 -9.77
N ASP A 339 12.50 -20.76 -9.93
CA ASP A 339 11.54 -20.69 -8.83
C ASP A 339 10.19 -21.36 -9.16
N TRP A 340 9.41 -21.64 -8.12
CA TRP A 340 8.09 -22.26 -8.20
C TRP A 340 6.96 -21.23 -8.08
N TYR A 341 6.12 -21.14 -9.11
CA TYR A 341 4.97 -20.25 -9.17
C TYR A 341 3.65 -20.97 -8.90
N GLN A 342 2.78 -20.38 -8.09
CA GLN A 342 1.46 -20.97 -7.83
C GLN A 342 0.53 -20.79 -9.03
N GLY A 343 -0.19 -21.84 -9.37
CA GLY A 343 -1.20 -21.84 -10.43
C GLY A 343 -2.36 -22.77 -10.12
N THR A 344 -3.36 -22.74 -10.99
CA THR A 344 -4.50 -23.65 -10.98
C THR A 344 -4.55 -24.44 -12.29
N ILE A 345 -4.77 -25.74 -12.18
CA ILE A 345 -4.95 -26.60 -13.35
C ILE A 345 -6.31 -26.28 -13.98
N GLU A 346 -6.33 -25.66 -15.15
CA GLU A 346 -7.57 -25.39 -15.89
C GLU A 346 -7.96 -26.54 -16.82
N LYS A 347 -6.97 -27.28 -17.36
CA LYS A 347 -7.20 -28.45 -18.22
C LYS A 347 -6.13 -29.50 -17.99
N ILE A 348 -6.48 -30.75 -18.25
CA ILE A 348 -5.54 -31.87 -18.27
C ILE A 348 -5.70 -32.58 -19.60
N GLN A 349 -4.59 -32.85 -20.27
CA GLN A 349 -4.55 -33.63 -21.49
C GLN A 349 -3.34 -34.55 -21.44
N ASP A 350 -3.58 -35.85 -21.36
CA ASP A 350 -2.54 -36.86 -21.13
C ASP A 350 -1.70 -36.49 -19.88
N ASP A 351 -0.38 -36.35 -20.02
CA ASP A 351 0.55 -35.97 -18.94
C ASP A 351 0.89 -34.46 -18.94
N GLN A 352 0.02 -33.64 -19.53
CA GLN A 352 0.16 -32.18 -19.56
C GLN A 352 -1.00 -31.47 -18.86
N PHE A 353 -0.66 -30.35 -18.22
CA PHE A 353 -1.55 -29.56 -17.38
C PHE A 353 -1.58 -28.12 -17.92
N PHE A 354 -2.76 -27.64 -18.31
CA PHE A 354 -2.92 -26.24 -18.70
C PHE A 354 -3.08 -25.41 -17.43
N ILE A 355 -2.12 -24.55 -17.14
CA ILE A 355 -2.04 -23.82 -15.88
C ILE A 355 -2.45 -22.37 -16.11
N HIS A 356 -3.31 -21.89 -15.22
CA HIS A 356 -3.50 -20.48 -15.00
C HIS A 356 -2.71 -20.05 -13.77
N TYR A 357 -1.71 -19.19 -13.96
CA TYR A 357 -0.86 -18.71 -12.87
C TYR A 357 -1.61 -17.72 -11.97
N LEU A 358 -1.59 -17.98 -10.66
CA LEU A 358 -2.25 -17.13 -9.68
C LEU A 358 -1.59 -15.74 -9.67
N GLY A 359 -2.37 -14.71 -10.00
CA GLY A 359 -1.90 -13.32 -10.03
C GLY A 359 -1.41 -12.84 -11.39
N TYR A 360 -1.38 -13.71 -12.40
CA TYR A 360 -0.98 -13.37 -13.77
C TYR A 360 -2.17 -13.37 -14.72
N GLY A 361 -2.07 -12.63 -15.82
CA GLY A 361 -3.09 -12.63 -16.87
C GLY A 361 -3.04 -13.91 -17.71
N SER A 362 -4.12 -14.23 -18.43
CA SER A 362 -4.19 -15.43 -19.26
C SER A 362 -3.21 -15.48 -20.44
N SER A 363 -2.47 -14.39 -20.68
CA SER A 363 -1.33 -14.38 -21.61
C SER A 363 -0.14 -15.21 -21.13
N TYR A 364 -0.10 -15.55 -19.84
CA TYR A 364 0.92 -16.41 -19.22
C TYR A 364 0.43 -17.86 -19.06
N ASP A 365 -0.83 -18.16 -19.40
CA ASP A 365 -1.34 -19.51 -19.27
C ASP A 365 -0.62 -20.43 -20.26
N GLU A 366 -0.17 -21.58 -19.77
CA GLU A 366 0.63 -22.50 -20.57
C GLU A 366 0.33 -23.96 -20.25
N TRP A 367 0.80 -24.85 -21.13
CA TRP A 367 0.79 -26.29 -20.88
C TRP A 367 2.12 -26.70 -20.27
N VAL A 368 2.09 -27.24 -19.06
CA VAL A 368 3.27 -27.78 -18.38
C VAL A 368 3.21 -29.30 -18.30
N GLY A 369 4.38 -29.94 -18.32
CA GLY A 369 4.49 -31.39 -18.13
C GLY A 369 4.49 -31.78 -16.66
N GLU A 370 4.34 -33.09 -16.40
CA GLU A 370 4.38 -33.65 -15.04
C GLU A 370 5.68 -33.31 -14.28
N ASP A 371 6.79 -33.11 -14.98
CA ASP A 371 8.11 -32.84 -14.38
C ASP A 371 8.26 -31.46 -13.74
N ASP A 372 7.44 -30.51 -14.16
CA ASP A 372 7.51 -29.10 -13.77
C ASP A 372 6.30 -28.67 -12.93
N ILE A 373 5.53 -29.62 -12.40
CA ILE A 373 4.36 -29.36 -11.57
C ILE A 373 4.42 -30.15 -10.26
N ARG A 374 4.01 -29.53 -9.16
CA ARG A 374 3.92 -30.19 -7.85
C ARG A 374 2.71 -29.73 -7.03
N THR A 375 2.31 -30.58 -6.10
CA THR A 375 1.40 -30.20 -5.00
C THR A 375 2.20 -30.02 -3.73
N ARG A 376 2.04 -28.90 -3.02
CA ARG A 376 2.72 -28.64 -1.74
C ARG A 376 1.78 -28.85 -0.56
N ASP A 377 2.09 -29.82 0.31
CA ASP A 377 1.41 -30.01 1.60
C ASP A 377 2.26 -29.43 2.74
N LEU A 378 2.01 -28.17 3.06
CA LEU A 378 2.73 -27.44 4.11
C LEU A 378 2.50 -28.00 5.53
N ARG A 379 1.54 -28.90 5.75
CA ARG A 379 1.25 -29.44 7.09
C ARG A 379 2.26 -30.49 7.55
N ALA A 380 2.94 -31.13 6.61
CA ALA A 380 3.92 -32.19 6.86
C ALA A 380 5.37 -31.72 6.63
N ALA A 381 5.56 -30.43 6.34
CA ALA A 381 6.85 -29.85 6.03
C ALA A 381 7.71 -29.60 7.28
N ASP A 382 9.04 -29.65 7.11
CA ASP A 382 10.02 -29.22 8.10
C ASP A 382 10.15 -27.68 8.16
N ASP A 383 11.12 -27.18 8.95
CA ASP A 383 11.35 -25.73 9.12
C ASP A 383 11.78 -25.02 7.82
N ASN A 384 12.25 -25.76 6.82
CA ASN A 384 12.64 -25.25 5.50
C ASN A 384 11.51 -25.40 4.47
N GLY A 385 10.35 -25.93 4.86
CA GLY A 385 9.18 -26.04 3.99
C GLY A 385 9.20 -27.27 3.07
N TYR A 386 9.94 -28.32 3.42
CA TYR A 386 10.07 -29.57 2.67
C TYR A 386 9.49 -30.78 3.42
N ALA A 387 8.85 -31.70 2.69
CA ALA A 387 8.24 -32.90 3.24
C ALA A 387 8.66 -34.18 2.49
N VAL A 388 8.65 -35.33 3.17
CA VAL A 388 8.83 -36.63 2.51
C VAL A 388 7.70 -36.87 1.50
N GLY A 389 8.06 -37.30 0.30
CA GLY A 389 7.17 -37.49 -0.85
C GLY A 389 6.97 -36.23 -1.70
N GLN A 390 7.56 -35.09 -1.34
CA GLN A 390 7.48 -33.86 -2.12
C GLN A 390 8.40 -33.93 -3.36
N LYS A 391 7.87 -33.49 -4.51
CA LYS A 391 8.67 -33.23 -5.71
C LYS A 391 9.43 -31.92 -5.58
N VAL A 392 10.71 -31.92 -5.91
CA VAL A 392 11.63 -30.77 -5.84
C VAL A 392 12.49 -30.69 -7.10
N LYS A 393 13.16 -29.56 -7.28
CA LYS A 393 14.30 -29.45 -8.19
C LYS A 393 15.58 -29.54 -7.37
N CYS A 394 16.58 -30.29 -7.86
CA CYS A 394 17.91 -30.42 -7.27
C CYS A 394 18.95 -29.89 -8.25
N TRP A 395 19.86 -29.05 -7.78
CA TRP A 395 20.90 -28.43 -8.59
C TRP A 395 22.10 -29.37 -8.73
N ASP A 396 22.60 -29.56 -9.95
CA ASP A 396 23.84 -30.29 -10.24
C ASP A 396 24.93 -29.31 -10.71
N ASP A 397 25.99 -29.18 -9.90
CA ASP A 397 27.12 -28.29 -10.18
C ASP A 397 27.98 -28.72 -11.37
N GLU A 398 28.03 -30.02 -11.71
CA GLU A 398 28.85 -30.51 -12.82
C GLU A 398 28.22 -30.19 -14.18
N GLN A 399 26.90 -30.26 -14.23
CA GLN A 399 26.09 -30.06 -15.43
C GLN A 399 25.49 -28.64 -15.51
N GLU A 400 25.61 -27.86 -14.43
CA GLU A 400 25.01 -26.53 -14.28
C GLU A 400 23.50 -26.56 -14.61
N ALA A 401 22.77 -27.53 -14.05
CA ALA A 401 21.37 -27.78 -14.39
C ALA A 401 20.52 -28.28 -13.21
N TRP A 402 19.23 -27.93 -13.25
CA TRP A 402 18.21 -28.41 -12.30
C TRP A 402 17.58 -29.73 -12.76
N TYR A 403 17.52 -30.73 -11.88
CA TYR A 403 16.91 -32.04 -12.10
C TYR A 403 15.70 -32.26 -11.19
N SER A 404 14.64 -32.86 -11.71
CA SER A 404 13.47 -33.22 -10.90
C SER A 404 13.76 -34.42 -10.01
N ALA A 405 13.42 -34.33 -8.73
CA ALA A 405 13.57 -35.40 -7.76
C ALA A 405 12.40 -35.46 -6.77
N THR A 406 12.32 -36.54 -6.00
CA THR A 406 11.38 -36.71 -4.88
C THR A 406 12.16 -36.89 -3.58
N ILE A 407 11.74 -36.22 -2.51
CA ILE A 407 12.32 -36.40 -1.18
C ILE A 407 11.85 -37.73 -0.60
N GLU A 408 12.76 -38.66 -0.37
CA GLU A 408 12.48 -39.97 0.23
C GLU A 408 12.68 -39.97 1.74
N GLN A 409 13.63 -39.19 2.25
CA GLN A 409 13.91 -39.06 3.69
C GLN A 409 14.41 -37.66 4.05
N ILE A 410 14.16 -37.25 5.29
CA ILE A 410 14.67 -35.99 5.85
C ILE A 410 15.41 -36.30 7.15
N GLN A 411 16.67 -35.85 7.27
CA GLN A 411 17.48 -36.02 8.47
C GLN A 411 18.36 -34.77 8.68
N ASN A 412 18.26 -34.12 9.84
CA ASN A 412 19.11 -32.98 10.22
C ASN A 412 19.21 -31.87 9.15
N GLN A 413 18.09 -31.50 8.50
CA GLN A 413 18.04 -30.51 7.40
C GLN A 413 18.76 -30.92 6.11
N GLN A 414 19.08 -32.20 5.96
CA GLN A 414 19.48 -32.79 4.69
C GLN A 414 18.33 -33.63 4.13
N TYR A 415 18.29 -33.76 2.80
CA TYR A 415 17.20 -34.38 2.06
C TYR A 415 17.75 -35.52 1.23
N PHE A 416 17.29 -36.75 1.48
CA PHE A 416 17.63 -37.89 0.63
C PHE A 416 16.70 -37.89 -0.57
N VAL A 417 17.23 -37.69 -1.77
CA VAL A 417 16.45 -37.47 -2.98
C VAL A 417 16.56 -38.65 -3.95
N ARG A 418 15.43 -38.98 -4.59
CA ARG A 418 15.33 -39.92 -5.71
C ARG A 418 15.10 -39.12 -6.99
N TYR A 419 16.07 -39.12 -7.89
CA TYR A 419 15.94 -38.44 -9.17
C TYR A 419 14.92 -39.12 -10.10
N VAL A 420 14.04 -38.32 -10.70
CA VAL A 420 12.99 -38.80 -11.61
C VAL A 420 13.64 -39.28 -12.91
N GLY A 421 13.34 -40.53 -13.31
CA GLY A 421 13.88 -41.12 -14.54
C GLY A 421 15.27 -41.76 -14.40
N TYR A 422 15.88 -41.71 -13.21
CA TYR A 422 17.17 -42.32 -12.90
C TYR A 422 17.02 -43.52 -11.96
N ASP A 423 18.00 -44.41 -12.01
CA ASP A 423 18.05 -45.55 -11.09
C ASP A 423 18.63 -45.14 -9.72
N SER A 424 18.51 -46.03 -8.73
CA SER A 424 18.87 -45.74 -7.34
C SER A 424 20.36 -45.46 -7.10
N SER A 425 21.24 -45.71 -8.08
CA SER A 425 22.65 -45.40 -7.93
C SER A 425 22.94 -43.90 -7.89
N TYR A 426 21.98 -43.08 -8.32
CA TYR A 426 22.07 -41.62 -8.32
C TYR A 426 21.45 -40.98 -7.07
N ASP A 427 20.79 -41.76 -6.21
CA ASP A 427 20.21 -41.21 -5.00
C ASP A 427 21.28 -40.70 -4.05
N GLU A 428 21.06 -39.51 -3.51
CA GLU A 428 22.02 -38.86 -2.65
C GLU A 428 21.35 -38.00 -1.57
N TRP A 429 22.16 -37.55 -0.62
CA TRP A 429 21.75 -36.54 0.35
C TRP A 429 22.19 -35.18 -0.17
N VAL A 430 21.24 -34.25 -0.25
CA VAL A 430 21.48 -32.85 -0.64
C VAL A 430 21.13 -31.92 0.51
N ASP A 431 21.80 -30.77 0.55
CA ASP A 431 21.53 -29.69 1.51
C ASP A 431 20.38 -28.79 1.02
N SER A 432 19.79 -28.00 1.93
CA SER A 432 18.62 -27.16 1.62
C SER A 432 18.85 -26.11 0.55
N ASP A 433 20.10 -25.69 0.34
CA ASP A 433 20.51 -24.71 -0.67
C ASP A 433 20.72 -25.32 -2.06
N GLU A 434 20.69 -26.64 -2.18
CA GLU A 434 20.79 -27.38 -3.44
C GLU A 434 19.40 -27.80 -3.97
N ILE A 435 18.31 -27.46 -3.26
CA ILE A 435 16.94 -27.84 -3.61
C ILE A 435 15.95 -26.68 -3.63
N SER A 436 14.92 -26.80 -4.47
CA SER A 436 13.80 -25.85 -4.61
C SER A 436 12.43 -26.54 -4.67
#